data_AF-A0A1Z8Y3M3-F1
#
_entry.id   AF-A0A1Z8Y3M3-F1
#
_cell.length_a   1.000
_cell.length_b   1.000
_cell.length_c   1.000
_cell.angle_alpha   90.00
_cell.angle_beta   90.00
_cell.angle_gamma   90.00
#
_symmetry.space_group_name_H-M   'P 1'
#
loop_
_entity.id
_entity.type
_entity.pdbx_description
1 polymer ?
#
loop_
_entity_poly.entity_id
_entity_poly.type
_entity_poly.pdbx_seq_one_letter_code
_entity_poly.pdbx_strand_id
1 'polypeptide(L)'
;MTTIQHDTSAVTASGELTMDQIASLRAGFDADPGARVVQNAVTTNDVNTVAMARDIVTTSDASFSTRLDDWAVTNQKSSGRCWLFAALNLFRVGAMKKMNLAKFEFSQNYMFFWDKFERANYFLCQIVDTADR
;
A
#
# COMPACT_ATOMS: atom_id res chain seq x y z
N MET A 1 -45.75 -20.96 -36.84
CA MET A 1 -45.13 -22.14 -36.20
C MET A 1 -43.62 -22.03 -36.32
N THR A 2 -42.97 -21.28 -35.44
CA THR A 2 -41.53 -21.38 -35.18
C THR A 2 -41.29 -20.81 -33.79
N THR A 3 -41.32 -21.70 -32.80
CA THR A 3 -40.96 -21.37 -31.42
C THR A 3 -39.44 -21.36 -31.34
N ILE A 4 -38.85 -20.18 -31.12
CA ILE A 4 -37.43 -20.08 -30.78
C ILE A 4 -37.31 -20.51 -29.32
N GLN A 5 -36.83 -21.73 -29.09
CA GLN A 5 -36.44 -22.18 -27.77
C GLN A 5 -35.12 -21.48 -27.41
N HIS A 6 -35.19 -20.51 -26.51
CA HIS A 6 -34.02 -20.12 -25.73
C HIS A 6 -33.68 -21.28 -24.79
N ASP A 7 -32.69 -22.08 -25.18
CA ASP A 7 -32.04 -23.02 -24.27
C ASP A 7 -31.35 -22.21 -23.17
N THR A 8 -32.09 -22.02 -22.09
CA THR A 8 -31.63 -21.37 -20.87
C THR A 8 -31.15 -22.48 -19.94
N SER A 9 -30.16 -23.24 -20.38
CA SER A 9 -29.39 -24.10 -19.49
C SER A 9 -28.54 -23.20 -18.59
N ALA A 10 -29.19 -22.73 -17.53
CA ALA A 10 -28.58 -21.97 -16.46
C ALA A 10 -27.41 -22.78 -15.87
N VAL A 11 -26.19 -22.37 -16.20
CA VAL A 11 -25.00 -22.77 -15.45
C VAL A 11 -25.18 -22.18 -14.06
N THR A 12 -25.71 -22.98 -13.14
CA THR A 12 -25.60 -22.76 -11.70
C THR A 12 -24.11 -22.68 -11.38
N ALA A 13 -23.55 -21.48 -11.43
CA ALA A 13 -22.22 -21.21 -10.94
C ALA A 13 -22.26 -21.33 -9.41
N SER A 14 -22.17 -22.56 -8.90
CA SER A 14 -21.60 -22.74 -7.58
C SER A 14 -20.24 -22.02 -7.62
N GLY A 15 -19.91 -21.23 -6.59
CA GLY A 15 -18.59 -20.58 -6.50
C GLY A 15 -17.44 -21.58 -6.31
N GLU A 16 -17.64 -22.82 -6.73
CA GLU A 16 -16.75 -23.96 -6.56
C GLU A 16 -15.89 -24.12 -7.82
N LEU A 17 -14.59 -24.34 -7.60
CA LEU A 17 -13.64 -24.67 -8.66
C LEU A 17 -13.83 -26.12 -9.09
N THR A 18 -14.18 -26.34 -10.36
CA THR A 18 -14.30 -27.69 -10.93
C THR A 18 -12.95 -28.21 -11.41
N MET A 19 -12.81 -29.54 -11.49
CA MET A 19 -11.58 -30.17 -11.99
C MET A 19 -11.31 -29.83 -13.45
N ASP A 20 -12.36 -29.65 -14.26
CA ASP A 20 -12.24 -29.25 -15.66
C ASP A 20 -11.69 -27.82 -15.80
N GLN A 21 -12.10 -26.91 -14.91
CA GLN A 21 -11.54 -25.55 -14.85
C GLN A 21 -10.06 -25.59 -14.47
N ILE A 22 -9.67 -26.41 -13.49
CA ILE A 22 -8.26 -26.56 -13.10
C ILE A 22 -7.44 -27.15 -14.25
N ALA A 23 -7.96 -28.15 -14.96
CA ALA A 23 -7.29 -28.74 -16.11
C ALA A 23 -7.08 -27.71 -17.23
N SER A 24 -8.10 -26.87 -17.51
CA SER A 24 -8.01 -25.79 -18.48
C SER A 24 -6.95 -24.74 -18.10
N LEU A 25 -6.89 -24.34 -16.82
CA LEU A 25 -5.89 -23.38 -16.33
C LEU A 25 -4.46 -23.93 -16.45
N ARG A 26 -4.25 -25.22 -16.12
CA ARG A 26 -2.94 -25.87 -16.29
C ARG A 26 -2.52 -25.94 -17.74
N ALA A 27 -3.44 -26.32 -18.63
CA ALA A 27 -3.16 -26.34 -20.07
C ALA A 27 -2.81 -24.95 -20.60
N GLY A 28 -3.48 -23.89 -20.12
CA GLY A 28 -3.15 -22.50 -20.44
C GLY A 28 -1.75 -22.09 -19.95
N PHE A 29 -1.37 -22.50 -18.74
CA PHE A 29 -0.04 -22.25 -18.19
C PHE A 29 1.06 -22.99 -18.98
N ASP A 30 0.86 -24.27 -19.29
CA ASP A 30 1.84 -25.07 -20.03
C ASP A 30 2.00 -24.62 -21.49
N ALA A 31 0.99 -23.93 -22.05
CA ALA A 31 1.03 -23.36 -23.39
C ALA A 31 1.86 -22.06 -23.49
N ASP A 32 2.10 -21.36 -22.38
CA ASP A 32 2.93 -20.15 -22.35
C ASP A 32 4.42 -20.52 -22.19
N PRO A 33 5.27 -20.28 -23.21
CA PRO A 33 6.69 -20.60 -23.14
C PRO A 33 7.45 -19.81 -22.07
N GLY A 34 6.96 -18.64 -21.66
CA GLY A 34 7.54 -17.82 -20.60
C GLY A 34 7.16 -18.26 -19.19
N ALA A 35 6.05 -19.00 -19.04
CA ALA A 35 5.46 -19.31 -17.75
C ALA A 35 6.41 -20.11 -16.83
N ARG A 36 7.18 -21.06 -17.37
CA ARG A 36 8.17 -21.82 -16.60
C ARG A 36 9.33 -20.95 -16.11
N VAL A 37 9.78 -20.00 -16.93
CA VAL A 37 10.86 -19.07 -16.56
C VAL A 37 10.40 -18.16 -15.44
N VAL A 38 9.19 -17.61 -15.56
CA VAL A 38 8.59 -16.76 -14.52
C VAL A 38 8.32 -17.56 -13.25
N GLN A 39 7.83 -18.79 -13.34
CA GLN A 39 7.65 -19.67 -12.18
C GLN A 39 8.97 -19.91 -11.44
N ASN A 40 10.04 -20.27 -12.14
CA ASN A 40 11.34 -20.48 -11.52
C ASN A 40 11.86 -19.19 -10.86
N ALA A 41 11.66 -18.04 -11.50
CA ALA A 41 12.09 -16.75 -10.95
C ALA A 41 11.31 -16.38 -9.68
N VAL A 42 9.97 -16.48 -9.69
CA VAL A 42 9.10 -16.09 -8.57
C VAL A 42 9.16 -17.08 -7.41
N THR A 43 9.42 -18.37 -7.66
CA THR A 43 9.51 -19.38 -6.59
C THR A 43 10.84 -19.34 -5.82
N THR A 44 11.87 -18.70 -6.39
CA THR A 44 13.22 -18.61 -5.79
C THR A 44 13.61 -17.21 -5.32
N ASN A 45 12.85 -16.18 -5.69
CA ASN A 45 13.16 -14.77 -5.39
C ASN A 45 11.92 -14.03 -4.88
N ASP A 46 12.12 -12.84 -4.30
CA ASP A 46 11.02 -11.93 -3.96
C ASP A 46 10.33 -11.41 -5.24
N VAL A 47 9.00 -11.44 -5.25
CA VAL A 47 8.20 -11.07 -6.43
C VAL A 47 8.44 -9.61 -6.86
N ASN A 48 8.68 -8.68 -5.94
CA ASN A 48 8.92 -7.29 -6.29
C ASN A 48 10.27 -7.10 -6.98
N THR A 49 11.25 -7.95 -6.63
CA THR A 49 12.56 -7.95 -7.29
C THR A 49 12.43 -8.45 -8.72
N VAL A 50 11.66 -9.51 -8.95
CA VAL A 50 11.41 -10.07 -10.29
C VAL A 50 10.58 -9.12 -11.15
N ALA A 51 9.58 -8.46 -10.56
CA ALA A 51 8.68 -7.55 -11.25
C ALA A 51 9.25 -6.13 -11.47
N MET A 52 10.48 -5.86 -11.02
CA MET A 52 11.09 -4.54 -11.13
C MET A 52 11.37 -4.18 -12.61
N ALA A 53 10.73 -3.11 -13.08
CA ALA A 53 10.95 -2.54 -14.41
C ALA A 53 12.24 -1.70 -14.43
N ARG A 54 13.32 -2.26 -14.99
CA ARG A 54 14.65 -1.63 -14.97
C ARG A 54 14.71 -0.33 -15.76
N ASP A 55 13.99 -0.25 -16.86
CA ASP A 55 13.85 0.94 -17.69
C ASP A 55 13.35 2.13 -16.86
N ILE A 56 12.25 1.98 -16.13
CA ILE A 56 11.68 3.02 -15.25
C ILE A 56 12.71 3.47 -14.21
N VAL A 57 13.42 2.52 -13.59
CA VAL A 57 14.45 2.84 -12.60
C VAL A 57 15.59 3.66 -13.21
N THR A 58 15.99 3.37 -14.46
CA THR A 58 17.07 4.10 -15.13
C THR A 58 16.66 5.45 -15.70
N THR A 59 15.38 5.64 -16.05
CA THR A 59 14.86 6.90 -16.61
C THR A 59 14.34 7.86 -15.55
N SER A 60 14.15 7.41 -14.30
CA SER A 60 13.70 8.25 -13.20
C SER A 60 14.80 9.23 -12.77
N ASP A 61 14.60 10.52 -13.03
CA ASP A 61 15.50 11.59 -12.62
C ASP A 61 14.97 12.29 -11.36
N ALA A 62 15.89 12.64 -10.45
CA ALA A 62 15.61 13.36 -9.21
C ALA A 62 15.95 14.86 -9.32
N SER A 63 16.09 15.40 -10.55
CA SER A 63 16.26 16.82 -10.78
C SER A 63 14.92 17.56 -10.72
N PHE A 64 14.91 18.68 -9.99
CA PHE A 64 13.72 19.53 -9.82
C PHE A 64 14.11 21.00 -10.01
N SER A 65 13.30 21.77 -10.72
CA SER A 65 13.54 23.20 -10.96
C SER A 65 13.47 24.04 -9.67
N THR A 66 12.64 23.61 -8.72
CA THR A 66 12.48 24.23 -7.40
C THR A 66 12.66 23.16 -6.33
N ARG A 67 13.71 23.29 -5.53
CA ARG A 67 13.97 22.42 -4.39
C ARG A 67 13.68 23.16 -3.09
N LEU A 68 12.77 22.60 -2.29
CA LEU A 68 12.38 23.18 -1.01
C LEU A 68 13.31 22.69 0.13
N ASP A 69 13.84 21.47 -0.01
CA ASP A 69 14.35 20.68 1.10
C ASP A 69 15.89 20.58 1.09
N ASP A 70 16.55 21.35 1.94
CA ASP A 70 17.99 21.20 2.26
C ASP A 70 18.22 20.77 3.72
N TRP A 71 17.18 20.27 4.38
CA TRP A 71 17.22 19.85 5.78
C TRP A 71 17.37 18.33 5.92
N ALA A 72 17.86 17.89 7.08
CA ALA A 72 18.05 16.48 7.39
C ALA A 72 16.73 15.69 7.45
N VAL A 73 16.76 14.44 6.99
CA VAL A 73 15.61 13.52 7.05
C VAL A 73 15.36 13.04 8.48
N THR A 74 14.09 12.79 8.79
CA THR A 74 13.62 12.22 10.07
C THR A 74 13.32 10.72 9.93
N ASN A 75 13.43 9.94 11.00
CA ASN A 75 13.14 8.49 10.96
C ASN A 75 12.11 8.07 12.02
N GLN A 76 10.94 7.58 11.57
CA GLN A 76 9.87 7.11 12.46
C GLN A 76 10.16 5.75 13.12
N LYS A 77 11.17 5.02 12.62
CA LYS A 77 11.52 3.63 13.02
C LYS A 77 10.32 2.69 12.84
N SER A 78 10.27 1.60 13.60
CA SER A 78 9.17 0.64 13.58
C SER A 78 7.92 1.17 14.29
N SER A 79 7.32 2.24 13.76
CA SER A 79 6.08 2.84 14.27
C SER A 79 5.19 3.34 13.15
N GLY A 80 3.86 3.33 13.36
CA GLY A 80 2.88 3.85 12.41
C GLY A 80 2.68 5.37 12.48
N ARG A 81 3.76 6.16 12.52
CA ARG A 81 3.73 7.61 12.77
C ARG A 81 4.00 8.48 11.53
N CYS A 82 3.96 7.91 10.33
CA CYS A 82 4.27 8.65 9.08
C CYS A 82 3.46 9.93 8.92
N TRP A 83 2.16 9.91 9.24
CA TRP A 83 1.27 11.07 9.19
C TRP A 83 1.76 12.22 10.09
N LEU A 84 2.26 11.88 11.27
CA LEU A 84 2.74 12.84 12.25
C LEU A 84 4.11 13.40 11.83
N PHE A 85 5.00 12.55 11.34
CA PHE A 85 6.30 12.96 10.82
C PHE A 85 6.15 13.87 9.60
N ALA A 86 5.24 13.56 8.67
CA ALA A 86 4.95 14.40 7.51
C ALA A 86 4.44 15.79 7.92
N ALA A 87 3.48 15.86 8.84
CA ALA A 87 2.94 17.13 9.32
C ALA A 87 4.02 17.99 10.04
N LEU A 88 4.80 17.38 10.93
CA LEU A 88 5.86 18.09 11.65
C LEU A 88 7.03 18.50 10.73
N ASN A 89 7.31 17.72 9.69
CA ASN A 89 8.29 18.09 8.67
C ASN A 89 7.85 19.27 7.81
N LEU A 90 6.55 19.43 7.57
CA LEU A 90 6.02 20.62 6.92
C LEU A 90 6.18 21.87 7.81
N PHE A 91 5.83 21.77 9.10
CA PHE A 91 5.88 22.92 10.00
C PHE A 91 7.30 23.35 10.38
N ARG A 92 8.25 22.41 10.48
CA ARG A 92 9.59 22.71 10.98
C ARG A 92 10.34 23.69 10.08
N VAL A 93 10.05 23.72 8.78
CA VAL A 93 10.70 24.63 7.82
C VAL A 93 10.46 26.09 8.19
N GLY A 94 9.22 26.43 8.54
CA GLY A 94 8.87 27.78 9.01
C GLY A 94 9.50 28.11 10.35
N ALA A 95 9.50 27.16 11.29
CA ALA A 95 10.13 27.33 12.59
C ALA A 95 11.65 27.54 12.48
N MET A 96 12.34 26.76 11.65
CA MET A 96 13.78 26.88 11.38
C MET A 96 14.13 28.27 10.83
N LYS A 97 13.37 28.75 9.83
CA LYS A 97 13.55 30.08 9.24
C LYS A 97 13.34 31.18 10.28
N LYS A 98 12.28 31.09 11.09
CA LYS A 98 11.94 32.11 12.08
C LYS A 98 12.91 32.15 13.26
N MET A 99 13.44 31.01 13.69
CA MET A 99 14.32 30.87 14.84
C MET A 99 15.81 30.88 14.48
N ASN A 100 16.14 31.00 13.18
CA ASN A 100 17.50 30.94 12.64
C ASN A 100 18.27 29.67 13.08
N LEU A 101 17.62 28.51 12.93
CA LEU A 101 18.19 27.21 13.32
C LEU A 101 18.56 26.39 12.07
N ALA A 102 19.79 25.88 12.03
CA ALA A 102 20.26 25.01 10.95
C ALA A 102 19.70 23.58 11.04
N LYS A 103 19.43 23.09 12.26
CA LYS A 103 18.85 21.76 12.51
C LYS A 103 17.80 21.87 13.59
N PHE A 104 16.59 21.41 13.29
CA PHE A 104 15.48 21.43 14.24
C PHE A 104 14.47 20.32 13.92
N GLU A 105 13.92 19.74 14.98
CA GLU A 105 12.80 18.82 14.93
C GLU A 105 11.83 19.13 16.06
N PHE A 106 10.54 19.03 15.77
CA PHE A 106 9.52 18.98 16.80
C PHE A 106 9.54 17.60 17.48
N SER A 107 9.15 17.55 18.75
CA SER A 107 9.01 16.28 19.46
C SER A 107 7.82 15.49 18.89
N GLN A 108 8.10 14.56 17.99
CA GLN A 108 7.09 13.66 17.44
C GLN A 108 6.56 12.73 18.54
N ASN A 109 7.38 12.41 19.56
CA ASN A 109 6.94 11.60 20.69
C ASN A 109 5.92 12.33 21.57
N TYR A 110 6.09 13.64 21.77
CA TYR A 110 5.14 14.44 22.55
C TYR A 110 3.75 14.44 21.91
N MET A 111 3.65 14.69 20.60
CA MET A 111 2.36 14.63 19.91
C MET A 111 1.80 13.21 19.87
N PHE A 112 2.65 12.20 19.73
CA PHE A 112 2.19 10.81 19.70
C PHE A 112 1.65 10.31 21.05
N PHE A 113 2.19 10.82 22.17
CA PHE A 113 1.64 10.56 23.49
C PHE A 113 0.19 11.03 23.59
N TRP A 114 -0.09 12.27 23.18
CA TRP A 114 -1.43 12.82 23.21
C TRP A 114 -2.37 12.15 22.21
N ASP A 115 -1.90 11.79 21.01
CA ASP A 115 -2.70 10.96 20.08
C ASP A 115 -3.16 9.66 20.73
N LYS A 116 -2.26 8.96 21.45
CA LYS A 116 -2.60 7.69 22.10
C LYS A 116 -3.56 7.88 23.27
N PHE A 117 -3.34 8.93 24.07
CA PHE A 117 -4.21 9.27 25.18
C PHE A 117 -5.64 9.60 24.70
N GLU A 118 -5.76 10.52 23.74
CA GLU A 118 -7.05 10.93 23.20
C GLU A 118 -7.78 9.79 22.48
N ARG A 119 -7.05 8.96 21.75
CA ARG A 119 -7.64 7.81 21.05
C ARG A 119 -8.15 6.74 22.01
N ALA A 120 -7.50 6.54 23.16
CA ALA A 120 -7.98 5.63 24.19
C ALA A 120 -9.28 6.16 24.80
N ASN A 121 -9.33 7.46 25.13
CA ASN A 121 -10.55 8.11 25.62
C ASN A 121 -11.69 8.00 24.58
N TYR A 122 -11.41 8.36 23.32
CA TYR A 122 -12.36 8.25 22.22
C TYR A 122 -12.90 6.82 22.07
N PHE A 123 -12.03 5.81 22.14
CA PHE A 123 -12.45 4.41 22.08
C PHE A 123 -13.43 4.05 23.21
N LEU A 124 -13.16 4.46 24.45
CA LEU A 124 -14.06 4.22 25.57
C LEU A 124 -15.41 4.92 25.40
N CYS A 125 -15.43 6.16 24.90
CA CYS A 125 -16.67 6.85 24.55
C CYS A 125 -17.46 6.09 23.49
N GLN A 126 -16.80 5.58 22.45
CA GLN A 126 -17.47 4.78 21.41
C GLN A 126 -18.07 3.47 21.94
N ILE A 127 -17.44 2.83 22.94
CA ILE A 127 -18.03 1.65 23.60
C ILE A 127 -19.32 2.03 24.33
N VAL A 128 -19.32 3.15 25.06
CA VAL A 128 -20.53 3.64 25.74
C VAL A 128 -21.63 3.99 24.74
N ASP A 129 -21.28 4.69 23.65
CA ASP A 129 -22.23 5.09 22.60
C ASP A 129 -22.86 3.89 21.86
N THR A 130 -22.21 2.73 21.89
CA THR A 130 -22.64 1.50 21.20
C THR A 130 -23.16 0.42 22.14
N ALA A 131 -23.25 0.71 23.45
CA ALA A 131 -23.58 -0.30 24.46
C ALA A 131 -24.99 -0.92 24.29
N ASP A 132 -25.94 -0.16 23.73
CA ASP A 132 -27.33 -0.58 23.56
C ASP A 132 -27.67 -1.11 22.15
N ARG A 133 -26.67 -1.28 21.29
CA ARG A 133 -26.85 -1.75 19.90
C ARG A 133 -26.70 -3.25 19.74
#